data_AF-A0A6J7NX39-F1
#
_entry.id   AF-A0A6J7NX39-F1
#
_cell.length_a   1.000
_cell.length_b   1.000
_cell.length_c   1.000
_cell.angle_alpha   90.00
_cell.angle_beta   90.00
_cell.angle_gamma   90.00
#
_symmetry.space_group_name_H-M   'P 1'
#
loop_
_entity.id
_entity.type
_entity.pdbx_description
1 polymer ?
#
loop_
_entity_poly.entity_id
_entity_poly.type
_entity_poly.pdbx_seq_one_letter_code
_entity_poly.pdbx_strand_id
1 'polypeptide(L)'
;MIRRSVAVLALLVGVMASTTTAASAHTELLQSNPVAGSTLSSAPSVITLTFNEPILSQGASLVVKSADGTAVNLGATSVTDAVVSAPWPQAEGDGLYTVAWRAVADDGHPVTGTFTFTIAAGSASSTSAPTPTSATPTEAPAVATGTNGMPTLIGAVVVVALVGTAIAFAMRRRSTS
;
A
#
# COMPACT_ATOMS: atom_id res chain seq x y z
N MET A 1 -46.03 -27.63 -9.95
CA MET A 1 -44.92 -26.92 -10.65
C MET A 1 -44.56 -25.59 -9.98
N ILE A 2 -45.54 -24.74 -9.65
CA ILE A 2 -45.36 -23.42 -9.01
C ILE A 2 -44.51 -23.46 -7.71
N ARG A 3 -44.72 -24.44 -6.82
CA ARG A 3 -43.96 -24.57 -5.56
C ARG A 3 -42.46 -24.81 -5.75
N ARG A 4 -42.06 -25.49 -6.83
CA ARG A 4 -40.66 -25.75 -7.16
C ARG A 4 -39.99 -24.49 -7.71
N SER A 5 -40.70 -23.72 -8.52
CA SER A 5 -40.23 -22.44 -9.05
C SER A 5 -40.00 -21.41 -7.94
N VAL A 6 -40.89 -21.35 -6.94
CA VAL A 6 -40.74 -20.48 -5.77
C VAL A 6 -39.51 -20.87 -4.92
N ALA A 7 -39.28 -22.17 -4.70
CA ALA A 7 -38.12 -22.65 -3.94
C ALA A 7 -36.78 -22.37 -4.65
N VAL A 8 -36.72 -22.53 -5.97
CA VAL A 8 -35.53 -22.23 -6.77
C VAL A 8 -35.24 -20.72 -6.76
N LEU A 9 -36.28 -19.88 -6.88
CA LEU A 9 -36.13 -18.43 -6.81
C LEU A 9 -35.66 -17.98 -5.42
N ALA A 10 -36.22 -18.55 -4.35
CA ALA A 10 -35.80 -18.25 -2.97
C ALA A 10 -34.34 -18.66 -2.70
N LEU A 11 -33.90 -19.81 -3.22
CA LEU A 11 -32.52 -20.27 -3.10
C LEU A 11 -31.55 -19.35 -3.87
N LEU A 12 -31.90 -18.95 -5.09
CA LEU A 12 -31.12 -18.01 -5.90
C LEU A 12 -30.95 -16.65 -5.19
N VAL A 13 -32.03 -16.11 -4.61
CA VAL A 13 -31.99 -14.86 -3.84
C VAL A 13 -31.12 -15.03 -2.59
N GLY A 14 -31.22 -16.16 -1.88
CA GLY A 14 -30.40 -16.45 -0.70
C GLY A 14 -28.89 -16.54 -0.98
N VAL A 15 -28.52 -17.12 -2.13
CA VAL A 15 -27.11 -17.20 -2.58
C VAL A 15 -26.58 -15.83 -3.02
N MET A 16 -27.40 -15.00 -3.68
CA MET A 16 -26.99 -13.64 -4.05
C MET A 16 -26.84 -12.71 -2.84
N ALA A 17 -27.63 -12.91 -1.78
CA ALA A 17 -27.56 -12.11 -0.56
C ALA A 17 -26.35 -12.42 0.33
N SER A 18 -25.64 -13.53 0.11
CA SER A 18 -24.53 -13.98 0.96
C SER A 18 -23.15 -13.45 0.53
N THR A 19 -23.07 -12.65 -0.54
CA THR A 19 -21.79 -12.15 -1.09
C THR A 19 -21.51 -10.66 -0.83
N THR A 20 -22.09 -10.05 0.21
CA THR A 20 -21.77 -8.66 0.56
C THR A 20 -20.40 -8.59 1.25
N THR A 21 -19.32 -8.53 0.47
CA THR A 21 -18.03 -8.05 0.98
C THR A 21 -18.17 -6.58 1.30
N ALA A 22 -17.92 -6.19 2.56
CA ALA A 22 -17.82 -4.79 2.94
C ALA A 22 -16.70 -4.15 2.10
N ALA A 23 -17.05 -3.16 1.28
CA ALA A 23 -16.04 -2.31 0.67
C ALA A 23 -15.47 -1.40 1.77
N SER A 24 -14.17 -1.51 2.06
CA SER A 24 -13.49 -0.53 2.93
C SER A 24 -13.47 0.81 2.19
N ALA A 25 -14.33 1.73 2.60
CA ALA A 25 -14.39 3.12 2.12
C ALA A 25 -13.71 4.08 3.10
N HIS A 26 -12.73 3.58 3.87
CA HIS A 26 -11.99 4.43 4.79
C HIS A 26 -10.78 5.03 4.08
N THR A 27 -10.53 6.31 4.35
CA THR A 27 -9.32 6.98 3.89
C THR A 27 -8.10 6.37 4.57
N GLU A 28 -7.10 6.01 3.77
CA GLU A 28 -5.88 5.36 4.20
C GLU A 28 -4.66 6.14 3.70
N LEU A 29 -3.61 6.16 4.52
CA LEU A 29 -2.31 6.65 4.10
C LEU A 29 -1.64 5.60 3.21
N LEU A 30 -1.45 5.92 1.93
CA LEU A 30 -0.80 5.04 0.96
C LEU A 30 0.71 5.14 1.02
N GLN A 31 1.23 6.35 1.15
CA GLN A 31 2.67 6.61 1.10
C GLN A 31 3.06 7.82 1.96
N SER A 32 4.25 7.75 2.54
CA SER A 32 4.91 8.89 3.17
C SER A 32 6.29 9.14 2.55
N ASN A 33 6.68 10.40 2.50
CA ASN A 33 8.05 10.84 2.29
C ASN A 33 8.43 11.81 3.41
N PRO A 34 9.41 11.52 4.28
CA PRO A 34 10.20 10.29 4.33
C PRO A 34 9.37 9.01 4.51
N VAL A 35 9.90 7.88 4.04
CA VAL A 35 9.27 6.57 4.20
C VAL A 35 9.24 6.22 5.69
N ALA A 36 8.11 5.69 6.16
CA ALA A 36 7.96 5.25 7.55
C ALA A 36 9.06 4.24 7.93
N GLY A 37 9.74 4.50 9.05
CA GLY A 37 10.86 3.71 9.56
C GLY A 37 12.19 3.91 8.83
N SER A 38 12.25 4.77 7.81
CA SER A 38 13.49 5.00 7.06
C SER A 38 14.53 5.77 7.85
N THR A 39 15.80 5.56 7.48
CA THR A 39 16.94 6.38 7.93
C THR A 39 17.47 7.16 6.74
N LEU A 40 17.50 8.49 6.83
CA LEU A 40 18.02 9.39 5.80
C LEU A 40 19.44 9.82 6.15
N SER A 41 20.28 9.93 5.12
CA SER A 41 21.64 10.49 5.25
C SER A 41 21.66 12.01 5.37
N SER A 42 20.53 12.69 5.16
CA SER A 42 20.38 14.14 5.26
C SER A 42 18.92 14.50 5.53
N ALA A 43 18.69 15.67 6.11
CA ALA A 43 17.35 16.19 6.34
C ALA A 43 16.54 16.29 5.04
N PRO A 44 15.25 15.91 5.04
CA PRO A 44 14.40 16.12 3.88
C PRO A 44 14.15 17.63 3.68
N SER A 45 13.74 18.05 2.48
CA SER A 45 13.28 19.43 2.26
C SER A 45 11.78 19.60 2.56
N VAL A 46 11.02 18.52 2.53
CA VAL A 46 9.57 18.50 2.70
C VAL A 46 9.13 17.16 3.26
N ILE A 47 8.11 17.17 4.11
CA ILE A 47 7.35 15.96 4.47
C ILE A 47 6.10 15.92 3.61
N THR A 48 5.81 14.77 3.02
CA THR A 48 4.66 14.53 2.16
C THR A 48 3.93 13.25 2.58
N LEU A 49 2.61 13.32 2.66
CA LEU A 49 1.70 12.21 2.91
C LEU A 49 0.72 12.10 1.75
N THR A 50 0.60 10.91 1.18
CA THR A 50 -0.32 10.62 0.07
C THR A 50 -1.37 9.64 0.54
N PHE A 51 -2.64 10.02 0.36
CA PHE A 51 -3.80 9.24 0.74
C PHE A 51 -4.45 8.60 -0.50
N ASN A 52 -5.35 7.63 -0.28
CA ASN A 52 -6.15 7.01 -1.34
C ASN A 52 -7.34 7.87 -1.79
N GLU A 53 -7.65 8.95 -1.06
CA GLU A 53 -8.77 9.85 -1.33
C GLU A 53 -8.35 11.31 -1.15
N PRO A 54 -9.03 12.25 -1.84
CA PRO A 54 -8.78 13.68 -1.66
C PRO A 54 -8.98 14.14 -0.21
N ILE A 55 -8.13 15.08 0.22
CA ILE A 55 -8.15 15.64 1.57
C ILE A 55 -8.67 17.08 1.53
N LEU A 56 -9.54 17.41 2.49
CA LEU A 56 -9.97 18.79 2.70
C LEU A 56 -8.81 19.62 3.24
N SER A 57 -8.57 20.80 2.64
CA SER A 57 -7.54 21.72 3.12
C SER A 57 -7.79 22.16 4.56
N GLN A 58 -9.05 22.27 4.97
CA GLN A 58 -9.44 22.60 6.33
C GLN A 58 -9.41 21.33 7.19
N GLY A 59 -8.59 21.36 8.25
CA GLY A 59 -8.50 20.26 9.23
C GLY A 59 -7.32 19.32 9.03
N ALA A 60 -6.55 19.47 7.94
CA ALA A 60 -5.25 18.85 7.77
C ALA A 60 -4.18 19.52 8.66
N SER A 61 -3.38 18.71 9.33
CA SER A 61 -2.29 19.18 10.21
C SER A 61 -1.19 18.14 10.29
N LEU A 62 0.05 18.61 10.30
CA LEU A 62 1.26 17.79 10.38
C LEU A 62 2.15 18.35 11.48
N VAL A 63 2.55 17.50 12.42
CA VAL A 63 3.36 17.86 13.59
C VAL A 63 4.52 16.89 13.67
N VAL A 64 5.71 17.41 13.96
CA VAL A 64 6.91 16.58 14.16
C VAL A 64 7.53 16.87 15.51
N LYS A 65 7.99 15.80 16.16
CA LYS A 65 8.77 15.86 17.39
C LYS A 65 10.08 15.10 17.25
N SER A 66 11.15 15.65 17.82
CA SER A 66 12.43 14.95 18.01
C SER A 66 12.34 13.93 19.16
N ALA A 67 13.38 13.11 19.32
CA ALA A 67 13.44 12.05 20.33
C ALA A 67 13.31 12.54 21.78
N ASP A 68 13.75 13.77 22.07
CA ASP A 68 13.61 14.47 23.34
C ASP A 68 12.23 15.11 23.54
N GLY A 69 11.34 15.01 22.55
CA GLY A 69 9.96 15.52 22.61
C GLY A 69 9.81 16.97 22.18
N THR A 70 10.90 17.64 21.79
CA THR A 70 10.90 19.00 21.27
C THR A 70 10.16 19.05 19.92
N ALA A 71 9.29 20.05 19.76
CA ALA A 71 8.55 20.23 18.51
C ALA A 71 9.43 20.84 17.43
N VAL A 72 9.42 20.24 16.25
CA VAL A 72 10.07 20.77 15.04
C VAL A 72 9.16 21.82 14.42
N ASN A 73 9.71 23.00 14.11
CA ASN A 73 8.94 24.11 13.54
C ASN A 73 8.80 23.97 12.02
N LEU A 74 7.86 23.15 11.57
CA LEU A 74 7.56 22.95 10.16
C LEU A 74 7.04 24.24 9.49
N GLY A 75 7.25 24.33 8.18
CA GLY A 75 6.55 25.31 7.36
C GLY A 75 5.03 25.04 7.30
N ALA A 76 4.29 25.98 6.73
CA ALA A 76 2.83 25.88 6.62
C ALA A 76 2.40 24.60 5.90
N THR A 77 1.48 23.85 6.51
CA THR A 77 0.87 22.68 5.89
C THR A 77 0.07 23.10 4.67
N SER A 78 0.25 22.38 3.56
CA SER A 78 -0.44 22.59 2.30
C SER A 78 -1.10 21.29 1.86
N VAL A 79 -2.28 21.41 1.24
CA VAL A 79 -3.04 20.27 0.74
C VAL A 79 -3.33 20.47 -0.74
N THR A 80 -3.01 19.47 -1.55
CA THR A 80 -3.33 19.42 -2.98
C THR A 80 -3.92 18.04 -3.26
N ASP A 81 -5.22 17.98 -3.51
CA ASP A 81 -5.94 16.73 -3.76
C ASP A 81 -5.71 15.70 -2.62
N ALA A 82 -5.23 14.49 -2.91
CA ALA A 82 -4.92 13.47 -1.90
C ALA A 82 -3.56 13.64 -1.20
N VAL A 83 -2.89 14.79 -1.35
CA VAL A 83 -1.53 15.02 -0.85
C VAL A 83 -1.49 16.13 0.19
N VAL A 84 -0.99 15.78 1.39
CA VAL A 84 -0.69 16.73 2.47
C VAL A 84 0.83 16.90 2.56
N SER A 85 1.31 18.13 2.62
CA SER A 85 2.75 18.40 2.71
C SER A 85 3.09 19.55 3.63
N ALA A 86 4.31 19.54 4.19
CA ALA A 86 4.84 20.61 5.02
C ALA A 86 6.36 20.76 4.78
N PRO A 87 6.88 21.96 4.50
CA PRO A 87 8.31 22.20 4.37
C PRO A 87 9.07 21.83 5.65
N TRP A 88 10.21 21.18 5.49
CA TRP A 88 11.11 20.88 6.60
C TRP A 88 12.01 22.10 6.89
N PRO A 89 12.21 22.48 8.16
CA PRO A 89 13.08 23.60 8.50
C PRO A 89 14.57 23.26 8.30
N GLN A 90 15.36 24.25 7.92
CA GLN A 90 16.78 24.04 7.56
C GLN A 90 17.69 23.67 8.74
N ALA A 91 17.22 23.86 9.99
CA ALA A 91 18.05 23.85 11.19
C ALA A 91 17.71 22.72 12.19
N GLU A 92 17.34 21.54 11.68
CA GLU A 92 17.08 20.37 12.54
C GLU A 92 18.28 19.43 12.56
N GLY A 93 18.58 18.89 13.73
CA GLY A 93 19.73 18.02 13.94
C GLY A 93 19.53 16.59 13.44
N ASP A 94 20.55 15.76 13.64
CA ASP A 94 20.41 14.33 13.47
C ASP A 94 19.61 13.72 14.63
N GLY A 95 18.89 12.64 14.36
CA GLY A 95 18.14 11.90 15.38
C GLY A 95 16.88 11.23 14.86
N LEU A 96 16.16 10.60 15.79
CA LEU A 96 14.84 10.03 15.56
C LEU A 96 13.78 11.14 15.62
N TYR A 97 12.90 11.15 14.63
CA TYR A 97 11.77 12.06 14.53
C TYR A 97 10.47 11.25 14.47
N THR A 98 9.46 11.72 15.20
CA THR A 98 8.09 11.21 15.16
C THR A 98 7.22 12.21 14.43
N VAL A 99 6.61 11.77 13.34
CA VAL A 99 5.59 12.51 12.59
C VAL A 99 4.22 12.07 13.08
N ALA A 100 3.38 13.03 13.44
CA ALA A 100 1.97 12.85 13.73
C ALA A 100 1.15 13.70 12.77
N TRP A 101 0.04 13.15 12.28
CA TRP A 101 -0.81 13.85 11.35
C TRP A 101 -2.29 13.65 11.67
N ARG A 102 -3.08 14.63 11.26
CA ARG A 102 -4.54 14.56 11.15
C ARG A 102 -4.92 15.06 9.77
N ALA A 103 -5.86 14.40 9.12
CA ALA A 103 -6.47 14.83 7.88
C ALA A 103 -7.98 14.60 7.94
N VAL A 104 -8.73 15.29 7.10
CA VAL A 104 -10.18 15.07 6.93
C VAL A 104 -10.38 14.80 5.45
N ALA A 105 -10.88 13.61 5.12
CA ALA A 105 -11.15 13.26 3.74
C ALA A 105 -12.35 14.05 3.19
N ASP A 106 -12.50 14.06 1.86
CA ASP A 106 -13.58 14.78 1.18
C ASP A 106 -14.98 14.30 1.62
N ASP A 107 -15.09 13.07 2.14
CA ASP A 107 -16.32 12.52 2.71
C ASP A 107 -16.63 13.03 4.15
N GLY A 108 -15.72 13.80 4.74
CA GLY A 108 -15.84 14.42 6.06
C GLY A 108 -15.31 13.59 7.22
N HIS A 109 -14.78 12.38 7.01
CA HIS A 109 -14.24 11.58 8.11
C HIS A 109 -12.82 12.02 8.50
N PRO A 110 -12.56 12.27 9.79
CA PRO A 110 -11.22 12.55 10.26
C PRO A 110 -10.40 11.25 10.34
N VAL A 111 -9.17 11.32 9.84
CA VAL A 111 -8.17 10.27 9.96
C VAL A 111 -6.92 10.81 10.63
N THR A 112 -6.26 9.96 11.41
CA THR A 112 -5.03 10.30 12.14
C THR A 112 -4.04 9.17 12.03
N GLY A 113 -2.75 9.49 12.14
CA GLY A 113 -1.72 8.48 12.25
C GLY A 113 -0.39 9.05 12.71
N THR A 114 0.54 8.14 12.91
CA THR A 114 1.91 8.45 13.30
C THR A 114 2.88 7.54 12.58
N PHE A 115 4.09 8.04 12.32
CA PHE A 115 5.23 7.21 11.92
C PHE A 115 6.52 7.88 12.37
N THR A 116 7.62 7.14 12.32
CA THR A 116 8.94 7.66 12.66
C THR A 116 9.87 7.61 11.47
N PHE A 117 10.88 8.46 11.45
CA PHE A 117 12.04 8.34 10.59
C PHE A 117 13.28 8.85 11.33
N THR A 118 14.47 8.47 10.87
CA THR A 118 15.73 8.87 11.48
C THR A 118 16.53 9.70 10.49
N ILE A 119 17.11 10.81 10.93
CA ILE A 119 18.17 11.51 10.21
C ILE A 119 19.48 11.06 10.86
N ALA A 120 20.34 10.41 10.09
CA ALA A 120 21.69 10.07 10.50
C ALA A 120 22.63 10.62 9.44
N ALA A 121 23.00 11.90 9.55
CA ALA A 121 24.04 12.44 8.70
C ALA A 121 25.30 11.60 8.88
N GLY A 122 25.56 10.76 7.87
CA GLY A 122 26.85 10.11 7.76
C GLY A 122 27.86 11.22 7.59
N SER A 123 28.84 11.28 8.50
CA SER A 123 30.18 11.67 8.05
C SER A 123 30.41 10.86 6.78
N ALA A 124 30.49 11.55 5.65
CA ALA A 124 31.00 10.97 4.44
C ALA A 124 32.45 10.58 4.76
N SER A 125 32.64 9.40 5.36
CA SER A 125 33.89 8.68 5.25
C SER A 125 33.99 8.36 3.77
N SER A 126 34.70 9.24 3.08
CA SER A 126 35.29 9.06 1.78
C SER A 126 35.99 7.70 1.76
N THR A 127 35.24 6.67 1.39
CA THR A 127 35.82 5.43 0.89
C THR A 127 36.33 5.77 -0.50
N SER A 128 37.57 6.21 -0.58
CA SER A 128 38.32 6.23 -1.84
C SER A 128 38.25 4.83 -2.43
N ALA A 129 37.43 4.67 -3.47
CA ALA A 129 37.43 3.47 -4.28
C ALA A 129 38.85 3.27 -4.84
N PRO A 130 39.48 2.08 -4.68
CA PRO A 130 40.70 1.81 -5.41
C PRO A 130 40.36 1.79 -6.91
N THR A 131 41.17 2.51 -7.66
CA THR A 131 41.21 2.61 -9.12
C THR A 131 41.07 1.22 -9.75
N PRO A 132 40.14 0.97 -10.69
CA PRO A 132 40.16 -0.27 -11.46
C PRO A 132 41.33 -0.21 -12.44
N THR A 133 42.36 -1.02 -12.22
CA THR A 133 43.39 -1.30 -13.23
C THR A 133 42.74 -2.03 -14.39
N SER A 134 42.71 -1.34 -15.53
CA SER A 134 42.32 -1.84 -16.84
C SER A 134 43.19 -3.03 -17.27
N ALA A 135 42.55 -4.13 -17.67
CA ALA A 135 43.15 -5.14 -18.54
C ALA A 135 42.10 -5.56 -19.58
N THR A 136 42.33 -5.17 -20.83
CA THR A 136 41.55 -5.50 -22.04
C THR A 136 42.07 -6.82 -22.67
N PRO A 137 41.48 -7.35 -23.77
CA PRO A 137 40.56 -8.48 -23.82
C PRO A 137 41.17 -9.74 -24.52
N THR A 138 40.48 -10.88 -24.51
CA THR A 138 40.71 -11.94 -25.52
C THR A 138 39.37 -12.53 -25.98
N GLU A 139 39.27 -12.65 -27.29
CA GLU A 139 38.12 -12.90 -28.15
C GLU A 139 37.60 -14.34 -28.12
N ALA A 140 36.35 -14.51 -28.56
CA ALA A 140 35.45 -15.67 -28.46
C ALA A 140 35.80 -16.88 -29.39
N PRO A 141 34.98 -17.96 -29.40
CA PRO A 141 33.78 -17.93 -30.24
C PRO A 141 32.51 -18.53 -29.61
N ALA A 142 31.39 -18.15 -30.22
CA ALA A 142 30.00 -18.46 -29.89
C ALA A 142 29.61 -19.93 -30.07
N VAL A 143 28.60 -20.36 -29.30
CA VAL A 143 27.57 -21.31 -29.76
C VAL A 143 26.21 -20.86 -29.23
N ALA A 144 25.29 -20.60 -30.14
CA ALA A 144 23.88 -20.36 -29.86
C ALA A 144 23.12 -21.68 -29.74
N THR A 145 22.24 -21.81 -28.73
CA THR A 145 20.99 -22.61 -28.73
C THR A 145 20.26 -22.15 -27.45
N GLY A 146 19.17 -21.38 -27.50
CA GLY A 146 17.87 -21.78 -28.02
C GLY A 146 17.04 -22.35 -26.86
N THR A 147 16.03 -21.60 -26.40
CA THR A 147 14.67 -22.05 -26.01
C THR A 147 14.05 -21.06 -25.01
N ASN A 148 13.06 -20.32 -25.51
CA ASN A 148 12.15 -19.51 -24.70
C ASN A 148 11.23 -20.44 -23.90
N GLY A 149 11.22 -20.28 -22.57
CA GLY A 149 10.28 -20.97 -21.68
C GLY A 149 9.71 -20.00 -20.66
N MET A 150 8.66 -19.26 -21.05
CA MET A 150 7.79 -18.55 -20.11
C MET A 150 6.74 -19.55 -19.60
N PRO A 151 6.68 -19.88 -18.29
CA PRO A 151 5.49 -20.50 -17.73
C PRO A 151 4.43 -19.43 -17.44
N THR A 152 3.34 -19.45 -18.21
CA THR A 152 2.11 -18.72 -17.89
C THR A 152 1.43 -19.35 -16.67
N LEU A 153 1.29 -18.58 -15.59
CA LEU A 153 0.47 -18.94 -14.42
C LEU A 153 -1.01 -18.70 -14.75
N ILE A 154 -1.72 -19.75 -15.16
CA ILE A 154 -3.19 -19.77 -15.19
C ILE A 154 -3.63 -20.99 -14.37
N GLY A 155 -4.36 -20.78 -13.28
CA GLY A 155 -5.01 -21.91 -12.60
C GLY A 155 -5.54 -21.65 -11.19
N ALA A 156 -6.57 -20.81 -11.03
CA ALA A 156 -7.36 -20.79 -9.80
C ALA A 156 -8.83 -20.38 -10.05
N VAL A 157 -9.61 -21.21 -10.76
CA VAL A 157 -11.09 -21.05 -10.84
C VAL A 157 -11.86 -22.37 -10.64
N VAL A 158 -11.21 -23.52 -10.42
CA VAL A 158 -11.92 -24.83 -10.51
C VAL A 158 -12.62 -25.31 -9.21
N VAL A 159 -12.47 -24.63 -8.07
CA VAL A 159 -12.96 -25.20 -6.79
C VAL A 159 -14.45 -24.92 -6.47
N VAL A 160 -15.10 -23.93 -7.10
CA VAL A 160 -16.48 -23.55 -6.74
C VAL A 160 -17.57 -24.39 -7.43
N ALA A 161 -17.26 -25.09 -8.52
CA ALA A 161 -18.26 -25.85 -9.29
C ALA A 161 -18.60 -27.25 -8.73
N LEU A 162 -17.77 -27.81 -7.83
CA LEU A 162 -17.95 -29.19 -7.35
C LEU A 162 -18.89 -29.33 -6.15
N VAL A 163 -19.17 -28.25 -5.41
CA VAL A 163 -20.09 -28.31 -4.26
C VAL A 163 -21.56 -28.18 -4.69
N GLY A 164 -21.84 -27.43 -5.76
CA GLY A 164 -23.21 -27.23 -6.26
C GLY A 164 -23.84 -28.47 -6.88
N THR A 165 -23.05 -29.31 -7.54
CA THR A 165 -23.54 -30.53 -8.22
C THR A 165 -23.89 -31.65 -7.24
N ALA A 166 -23.19 -31.75 -6.10
CA ALA A 166 -23.45 -32.76 -5.08
C ALA A 166 -24.81 -32.57 -4.38
N ILE A 167 -25.22 -31.32 -4.14
CA ILE A 167 -26.49 -31.00 -3.46
C ILE A 167 -27.69 -31.26 -4.39
N ALA A 168 -27.56 -30.93 -5.68
CA ALA A 168 -28.60 -31.20 -6.67
C ALA A 168 -28.86 -32.70 -6.88
N PHE A 169 -27.81 -33.53 -6.80
CA PHE A 169 -27.94 -34.98 -6.94
C PHE A 169 -28.59 -35.64 -5.71
N ALA A 170 -28.30 -35.14 -4.50
CA ALA A 170 -28.88 -35.64 -3.25
C ALA A 170 -30.40 -35.38 -3.16
N MET A 171 -30.90 -34.26 -3.70
CA MET A 171 -32.33 -33.95 -3.70
C MET A 171 -33.15 -34.79 -4.70
N ARG A 172 -32.56 -35.19 -5.84
CA ARG A 172 -33.25 -35.99 -6.86
C ARG A 172 -33.51 -37.43 -6.41
N ARG A 173 -32.66 -37.97 -5.52
CA ARG A 173 -32.79 -39.35 -5.01
C ARG A 173 -33.95 -39.52 -4.03
N ARG A 174 -34.41 -38.44 -3.39
CA ARG A 174 -35.49 -38.48 -2.39
C ARG A 174 -36.90 -38.40 -2.98
N SER A 175 -37.05 -38.13 -4.28
CA SER A 175 -38.37 -38.00 -4.92
C SER A 175 -38.80 -39.21 -5.75
N THR A 176 -38.12 -40.36 -5.61
CA THR A 176 -38.44 -41.61 -6.34
C THR A 176 -38.63 -42.80 -5.41
N SER A 177 -39.13 -42.56 -4.20
CA SER A 177 -39.67 -43.61 -3.32
C SER A 177 -41.06 -43.23 -2.86
#